data_AF-A0A9P0H5B1-F1
#
_entry.id   AF-A0A9P0H5B1-F1
#
_cell.length_a   1.000
_cell.length_b   1.000
_cell.length_c   1.000
_cell.angle_alpha   90.00
_cell.angle_beta   90.00
_cell.angle_gamma   90.00
#
_symmetry.space_group_name_H-M   'P 1'
#
loop_
_entity.id
_entity.type
_entity.pdbx_description
1 polymer ?
#
loop_
_entity_poly.entity_id
_entity_poly.type
_entity_poly.pdbx_seq_one_letter_code
_entity_poly.pdbx_strand_id
1 'polypeptide(L)'
;MIGFGSDGASVMVGRHNSVSSRLKEACPGIVTINCICHSLHICANEACKCLPRHVEDLARNIYTFINDSSKRISQFQQFQNFVGVKIHKMLHPSQTRWLSLQEVVDRIVEQWDALKLFFTDRLKTATVGGLVQASEYIKSHGGCINFAPTSEMRALMANANFQVSEERDFAGTLGVVQTQGIY
;
A
#
# COMPACT_ATOMS: atom_id res chain seq x y z
N MET A 1 16.78 -28.14 37.20
CA MET A 1 16.01 -27.24 36.32
C MET A 1 14.75 -26.81 37.06
N ILE A 2 14.42 -25.51 37.08
CA ILE A 2 13.36 -24.95 37.94
C ILE A 2 12.11 -24.55 37.13
N GLY A 3 12.27 -24.20 35.85
CA GLY A 3 11.13 -23.86 34.99
C GLY A 3 11.39 -24.13 33.51
N PHE A 4 10.31 -24.20 32.73
CA PHE A 4 10.29 -24.47 31.29
C PHE A 4 9.36 -23.47 30.61
N GLY A 5 9.88 -22.70 29.66
CA GLY A 5 9.11 -21.74 28.85
C GLY A 5 8.87 -22.27 27.44
N SER A 6 7.64 -22.20 26.93
CA SER A 6 7.30 -22.59 25.55
C SER A 6 6.26 -21.66 24.93
N ASP A 7 6.26 -21.60 23.60
CA ASP A 7 5.24 -20.94 22.78
C ASP A 7 3.80 -21.46 22.95
N GLY A 8 3.57 -22.52 23.74
CA GLY A 8 2.22 -23.05 23.99
C GLY A 8 1.75 -24.04 22.93
N ALA A 9 2.62 -24.46 22.01
CA ALA A 9 2.29 -25.49 21.05
C ALA A 9 1.89 -26.80 21.75
N SER A 10 0.90 -27.52 21.20
CA SER A 10 0.40 -28.77 21.79
C SER A 10 1.50 -29.82 21.98
N VAL A 11 2.50 -29.86 21.09
CA VAL A 11 3.66 -30.75 21.23
C VAL A 11 4.56 -30.40 22.43
N MET A 12 4.56 -29.13 22.84
CA MET A 12 5.40 -28.62 23.92
C MET A 12 4.68 -28.61 25.26
N VAL A 13 3.41 -28.19 25.30
CA VAL A 13 2.63 -27.96 26.52
C VAL A 13 1.36 -28.84 26.61
N GLY A 14 1.14 -29.72 25.63
CA GLY A 14 -0.05 -30.57 25.58
C GLY A 14 -0.16 -31.53 26.76
N ARG A 15 -1.39 -32.00 27.02
CA ARG A 15 -1.69 -32.87 28.17
C ARG A 15 -1.00 -34.24 28.09
N HIS A 16 -0.90 -34.80 26.89
CA HIS A 16 -0.37 -36.14 26.65
C HIS A 16 0.85 -36.07 25.72
N ASN A 17 1.89 -36.84 26.04
CA ASN A 17 3.10 -36.98 25.21
C ASN A 17 3.79 -35.66 24.83
N SER A 18 3.60 -34.59 25.61
CA SER A 18 4.27 -33.32 25.37
C SER A 18 5.61 -33.26 26.09
N VAL A 19 6.48 -32.35 25.64
CA VAL A 19 7.76 -32.05 26.31
C VAL A 19 7.53 -31.67 27.78
N SER A 20 6.51 -30.86 28.07
CA SER A 20 6.16 -30.47 29.44
C SER A 20 5.68 -31.64 30.31
N SER A 21 4.90 -32.59 29.75
CA SER A 21 4.42 -33.75 30.49
C SER A 21 5.58 -34.68 30.87
N ARG A 22 6.50 -34.94 29.93
CA ARG A 22 7.69 -35.75 30.19
C ARG A 22 8.66 -35.07 31.16
N LEU A 23 8.77 -33.75 31.07
CA LEU A 23 9.56 -32.96 32.02
C LEU A 23 9.00 -33.00 33.44
N LYS A 24 7.68 -33.03 33.59
CA LYS A 24 7.02 -33.19 34.90
C LYS A 24 7.20 -34.60 35.46
N GLU A 25 7.21 -35.63 34.62
CA GLU A 25 7.53 -37.01 35.03
C GLU A 25 8.97 -37.13 35.53
N ALA A 26 9.93 -36.52 34.82
CA ALA A 26 11.34 -36.55 35.22
C ALA A 26 11.63 -35.63 36.42
N CYS A 27 10.90 -34.52 36.56
CA CYS A 27 11.11 -33.49 37.59
C CYS A 27 9.75 -32.93 38.09
N PRO A 28 9.17 -33.49 39.18
CA PRO A 28 7.82 -33.15 39.64
C PRO A 28 7.63 -31.73 40.19
N GLY A 29 8.71 -30.94 40.32
CA GLY A 29 8.67 -29.54 40.78
C GLY A 29 8.81 -28.49 39.67
N ILE A 30 8.77 -28.87 38.38
CA ILE A 30 9.03 -27.93 37.29
C ILE A 30 7.82 -27.04 36.99
N VAL A 31 8.06 -25.72 36.94
CA VAL A 31 7.04 -24.74 36.53
C VAL A 31 7.05 -24.58 35.01
N THR A 32 5.92 -24.85 34.35
CA THR A 32 5.77 -24.60 32.91
C THR A 32 5.09 -23.26 32.68
N ILE A 33 5.72 -22.39 31.89
CA ILE A 33 5.24 -21.05 31.58
C ILE A 33 4.99 -20.95 30.07
N ASN A 34 3.80 -20.51 29.69
CA ASN A 34 3.48 -20.24 28.29
C ASN A 34 3.97 -18.86 27.89
N CYS A 35 4.33 -18.73 26.61
CA CYS A 35 4.76 -17.47 26.04
C CYS A 35 3.58 -16.49 25.98
N ILE A 36 3.64 -15.44 26.79
CA ILE A 36 2.65 -14.36 26.82
C ILE A 36 2.55 -13.72 25.42
N CYS A 37 3.66 -13.58 24.70
CA CYS A 37 3.67 -13.02 23.35
C CYS A 37 2.83 -13.86 22.37
N HIS A 38 2.81 -15.19 22.52
CA HIS A 38 1.99 -16.05 21.68
C HIS A 38 0.50 -15.87 21.99
N SER A 39 0.13 -15.83 23.28
CA SER A 39 -1.24 -15.55 23.70
C SER A 39 -1.74 -14.19 23.22
N LEU A 40 -0.92 -13.14 23.37
CA LEU A 40 -1.23 -11.79 22.86
C LEU A 40 -1.42 -11.79 21.34
N HIS A 41 -0.57 -12.51 20.61
CA HIS A 41 -0.68 -12.63 19.16
C HIS A 41 -2.00 -13.28 18.75
N ILE A 42 -2.43 -14.36 19.41
CA ILE A 42 -3.72 -15.02 19.14
C ILE A 42 -4.87 -14.05 19.41
N CYS A 43 -4.89 -13.39 20.56
CA CYS A 43 -5.95 -12.44 20.91
C CYS A 43 -6.05 -11.30 19.88
N ALA A 44 -4.92 -10.74 19.46
CA ALA A 44 -4.89 -9.66 18.47
C ALA A 44 -5.35 -10.15 17.08
N ASN A 45 -4.94 -11.36 16.68
CA ASN A 45 -5.39 -11.97 15.43
C ASN A 45 -6.90 -12.21 15.41
N GLU A 46 -7.48 -12.73 16.50
CA GLU A 46 -8.94 -12.90 16.62
C GLU A 46 -9.68 -11.55 16.63
N ALA A 47 -9.18 -10.56 17.37
CA ALA A 47 -9.78 -9.23 17.41
C ALA A 47 -9.84 -8.59 16.01
N CYS A 48 -8.84 -8.84 15.18
CA CYS A 48 -8.80 -8.27 13.85
C CYS A 48 -9.61 -9.01 12.78
N LYS A 49 -10.11 -10.21 13.06
CA LYS A 49 -11.17 -10.78 12.23
C LYS A 49 -12.46 -9.97 12.29
N CYS A 50 -12.64 -9.14 13.32
CA CYS A 50 -13.74 -8.18 13.38
C CYS A 50 -13.53 -6.98 12.43
N LEU A 51 -12.31 -6.72 11.98
CA LEU A 51 -12.01 -5.66 11.03
C LEU A 51 -12.29 -6.14 9.59
N PRO A 52 -12.63 -5.20 8.68
CA PRO A 52 -12.82 -5.56 7.30
C PRO A 52 -11.50 -5.96 6.62
N ARG A 53 -11.50 -7.10 5.92
CA ARG A 53 -10.32 -7.60 5.18
C ARG A 53 -9.76 -6.61 4.15
N HIS A 54 -10.61 -5.75 3.58
CA HIS A 54 -10.17 -4.77 2.57
C HIS A 54 -9.12 -3.77 3.10
N VAL A 55 -9.09 -3.51 4.42
CA VAL A 55 -8.10 -2.59 5.01
C VAL A 55 -6.71 -3.23 5.01
N GLU A 56 -6.62 -4.51 5.33
CA GLU A 56 -5.37 -5.27 5.27
C GLU A 56 -4.88 -5.43 3.84
N ASP A 57 -5.79 -5.74 2.91
CA ASP A 57 -5.49 -5.86 1.50
C ASP A 57 -4.98 -4.54 0.93
N LEU A 58 -5.57 -3.41 1.33
CA LEU A 58 -5.09 -2.08 0.94
C LEU A 58 -3.64 -1.86 1.42
N ALA A 59 -3.35 -2.13 2.70
CA ALA A 59 -1.99 -1.99 3.24
C ALA A 59 -0.98 -2.87 2.49
N ARG A 60 -1.36 -4.12 2.18
CA ARG A 60 -0.52 -5.06 1.41
C ARG A 60 -0.31 -4.58 -0.02
N ASN A 61 -1.35 -4.06 -0.66
CA ASN A 61 -1.31 -3.58 -2.04
C ASN A 61 -0.43 -2.33 -2.17
N ILE A 62 -0.56 -1.36 -1.24
CA ILE A 62 0.29 -0.16 -1.21
C ILE A 62 1.76 -0.56 -1.09
N TYR A 63 2.08 -1.43 -0.11
CA TYR A 63 3.45 -1.90 0.08
C TYR A 63 3.99 -2.59 -1.18
N THR A 64 3.24 -3.56 -1.71
CA THR A 64 3.64 -4.34 -2.88
C THR A 64 3.86 -3.43 -4.08
N PHE A 65 2.95 -2.50 -4.35
CA PHE A 65 3.06 -1.56 -5.45
C PHE A 65 4.34 -0.71 -5.36
N ILE A 66 4.58 -0.07 -4.22
CA ILE A 66 5.74 0.82 -4.06
C ILE A 66 7.04 0.01 -4.08
N ASN A 67 7.11 -1.11 -3.35
CA ASN A 67 8.34 -1.87 -3.17
C ASN A 67 8.70 -2.77 -4.36
N ASP A 68 7.79 -3.01 -5.29
CA ASP A 68 8.04 -3.82 -6.49
C ASP A 68 8.96 -3.13 -7.53
N SER A 69 9.18 -1.80 -7.43
CA SER A 69 10.12 -1.10 -8.32
C SER A 69 10.97 -0.07 -7.58
N SER A 70 12.29 -0.15 -7.75
CA SER A 70 13.24 0.84 -7.23
C SER A 70 12.95 2.26 -7.74
N LYS A 71 12.45 2.40 -8.96
CA LYS A 71 11.98 3.68 -9.52
C LYS A 71 10.80 4.24 -8.73
N ARG A 72 9.81 3.40 -8.37
CA ARG A 72 8.64 3.83 -7.59
C ARG A 72 9.03 4.20 -6.17
N ILE A 73 9.97 3.48 -5.55
CA ILE A 73 10.55 3.86 -4.25
C ILE A 73 11.20 5.25 -4.33
N SER A 74 12.08 5.48 -5.30
CA SER A 74 12.77 6.76 -5.46
C SER A 74 11.80 7.92 -5.72
N GLN A 75 10.79 7.70 -6.57
CA GLN A 75 9.75 8.71 -6.81
C GLN A 75 8.95 9.00 -5.54
N PHE A 76 8.52 7.98 -4.81
CA PHE A 76 7.79 8.16 -3.55
C PHE A 76 8.59 8.99 -2.54
N GLN A 77 9.91 8.76 -2.43
CA GLN A 77 10.78 9.59 -1.58
C GLN A 77 10.79 11.07 -1.97
N GLN A 78 10.67 11.41 -3.25
CA GLN A 78 10.53 12.80 -3.70
C GLN A 78 9.23 13.42 -3.21
N PHE A 79 8.11 12.67 -3.25
CA PHE A 79 6.84 13.12 -2.70
C PHE A 79 6.87 13.25 -1.17
N GLN A 80 7.57 12.36 -0.47
CA GLN A 80 7.79 12.49 0.99
C GLN A 80 8.52 13.80 1.32
N ASN A 81 9.59 14.11 0.58
CA ASN A 81 10.32 15.38 0.73
C ASN A 81 9.46 16.60 0.38
N PHE A 82 8.63 16.50 -0.65
CA PHE A 82 7.75 17.59 -1.09
C PHE A 82 6.71 17.96 -0.03
N VAL A 83 6.11 16.97 0.63
CA VAL A 83 5.12 17.19 1.71
C VAL A 83 5.82 17.55 3.04
N GLY A 84 7.15 17.42 3.13
CA GLY A 84 7.91 17.66 4.35
C GLY A 84 7.73 16.57 5.40
N VAL A 85 7.28 15.37 5.00
CA VAL A 85 7.17 14.22 5.92
C VAL A 85 8.51 13.51 5.97
N LYS A 86 8.85 12.95 7.15
CA LYS A 86 10.07 12.17 7.31
C LYS A 86 10.11 11.02 6.31
N ILE A 87 11.24 10.90 5.60
CA ILE A 87 11.45 9.84 4.62
C ILE A 87 11.47 8.49 5.33
N HIS A 88 10.45 7.70 5.04
CA HIS A 88 10.27 6.38 5.64
C HIS A 88 10.01 5.33 4.56
N LYS A 89 10.68 4.19 4.69
CA LYS A 89 10.32 3.00 3.91
C LYS A 89 8.99 2.44 4.43
N MET A 90 8.13 2.02 3.50
CA MET A 90 6.90 1.31 3.83
C MET A 90 7.21 -0.03 4.49
N LEU A 91 6.45 -0.38 5.51
CA LEU A 91 6.59 -1.65 6.22
C LEU A 91 5.71 -2.72 5.57
N HIS A 92 6.21 -3.95 5.51
CA HIS A 92 5.44 -5.08 5.00
C HIS A 92 4.52 -5.63 6.10
N PRO A 93 3.20 -5.76 5.85
CA PRO A 93 2.30 -6.43 6.80
C PRO A 93 2.66 -7.92 6.91
N SER A 94 3.19 -8.32 8.07
CA SER A 94 3.53 -9.71 8.36
C SER A 94 2.26 -10.56 8.48
N GLN A 95 2.25 -11.73 7.84
CA GLN A 95 1.14 -12.68 7.94
C GLN A 95 1.07 -13.37 9.33
N THR A 96 2.19 -13.47 10.04
CA THR A 96 2.32 -14.25 11.29
C THR A 96 2.60 -13.38 12.52
N ARG A 97 2.72 -12.06 12.35
CA ARG A 97 3.01 -11.14 13.46
C ARG A 97 2.02 -9.99 13.44
N TRP A 98 0.82 -10.28 13.90
CA TRP A 98 -0.28 -9.34 13.91
C TRP A 98 0.05 -8.00 14.59
N LEU A 99 0.85 -8.04 15.65
CA LEU A 99 1.32 -6.83 16.34
C LEU A 99 2.11 -5.86 15.43
N SER A 100 2.72 -6.37 14.35
CA SER A 100 3.40 -5.52 13.37
C SER A 100 2.45 -4.78 12.44
N LEU A 101 1.16 -5.15 12.38
CA LEU A 101 0.18 -4.44 11.57
C LEU A 101 -0.08 -3.04 12.10
N GLN A 102 -0.08 -2.85 13.43
CA GLN A 102 -0.25 -1.53 14.03
C GLN A 102 0.80 -0.55 13.50
N GLU A 103 2.07 -0.92 13.56
CA GLU A 103 3.18 -0.13 13.02
C GLU A 103 3.05 0.15 11.51
N VAL A 104 2.50 -0.80 10.75
CA VAL A 104 2.23 -0.62 9.31
C VAL A 104 1.13 0.41 9.09
N VAL A 105 0.03 0.33 9.85
CA VAL A 105 -1.10 1.25 9.78
C VAL A 105 -0.66 2.65 10.19
N ASP A 106 0.06 2.79 11.30
CA ASP A 106 0.58 4.06 11.79
C ASP A 106 1.49 4.71 10.74
N ARG A 107 2.35 3.92 10.08
CA ARG A 107 3.19 4.39 8.98
C ARG A 107 2.39 4.81 7.74
N ILE A 108 1.30 4.13 7.41
CA ILE A 108 0.43 4.52 6.29
C ILE A 108 -0.28 5.84 6.60
N VAL A 109 -0.77 6.01 7.83
CA VAL A 109 -1.45 7.24 8.27
C VAL A 109 -0.49 8.42 8.28
N GLU A 110 0.72 8.24 8.81
CA GLU A 110 1.80 9.26 8.80
C GLU A 110 2.13 9.72 7.37
N GLN A 111 2.13 8.80 6.41
CA GLN A 111 2.54 9.05 5.02
C GLN A 111 1.35 9.30 4.08
N TRP A 112 0.14 9.48 4.63
CA TRP A 112 -1.10 9.48 3.86
C TRP A 112 -1.16 10.59 2.81
N ASP A 113 -0.69 11.79 3.14
CA ASP A 113 -0.68 12.92 2.22
C ASP A 113 0.28 12.71 1.04
N ALA A 114 1.47 12.16 1.31
CA ALA A 114 2.44 11.79 0.27
C ALA A 114 1.89 10.66 -0.62
N LEU A 115 1.21 9.66 -0.04
CA LEU A 115 0.58 8.58 -0.79
C LEU A 115 -0.55 9.10 -1.71
N LYS A 116 -1.43 9.97 -1.21
CA LYS A 116 -2.50 10.58 -2.01
C LYS A 116 -1.94 11.34 -3.21
N LEU A 117 -0.91 12.17 -3.01
CA LEU A 117 -0.28 12.93 -4.09
C LEU A 117 0.38 12.00 -5.11
N PHE A 118 1.14 11.02 -4.64
CA PHE A 118 1.81 10.04 -5.49
C PHE A 118 0.81 9.28 -6.38
N PHE A 119 -0.28 8.74 -5.80
CA PHE A 119 -1.28 8.02 -6.59
C PHE A 119 -2.06 8.96 -7.52
N THR A 120 -2.38 10.18 -7.09
CA THR A 120 -3.08 11.16 -7.94
C THR A 120 -2.24 11.55 -9.15
N ASP A 121 -0.95 11.82 -8.97
CA ASP A 121 -0.01 12.11 -10.06
C ASP A 121 0.11 10.93 -11.04
N ARG A 122 0.17 9.71 -10.51
CA ARG A 122 0.22 8.50 -11.34
C ARG A 122 -1.05 8.24 -12.13
N LEU A 123 -2.22 8.49 -11.56
CA LEU A 123 -3.48 8.38 -12.29
C LEU A 123 -3.56 9.43 -13.40
N LYS A 124 -3.13 10.68 -13.12
CA LYS A 124 -3.06 11.75 -14.12
C LYS A 124 -2.12 11.38 -15.27
N THR A 125 -0.91 10.90 -14.98
CA THR A 125 0.09 10.54 -16.00
C THR A 125 -0.32 9.31 -16.82
N ALA A 126 -1.04 8.34 -16.24
CA ALA A 126 -1.59 7.22 -16.99
C ALA A 126 -2.70 7.65 -17.97
N THR A 127 -3.61 8.53 -17.53
CA THR A 127 -4.67 9.06 -18.39
C THR A 127 -4.12 9.97 -19.49
N VAL A 128 -3.22 10.89 -19.15
CA VAL A 128 -2.59 11.79 -20.14
C VAL A 128 -1.66 11.01 -21.06
N GLY A 129 -0.87 10.06 -20.54
CA GLY A 129 -0.02 9.19 -21.36
C GLY A 129 -0.82 8.34 -22.35
N GLY A 130 -1.96 7.80 -21.93
CA GLY A 130 -2.88 7.08 -22.82
C GLY A 130 -3.49 7.98 -23.89
N LEU A 131 -3.89 9.21 -23.54
CA LEU A 131 -4.41 10.18 -24.49
C LEU A 131 -3.35 10.68 -25.47
N VAL A 132 -2.13 10.93 -24.99
CA VAL A 132 -0.99 11.36 -25.82
C VAL A 132 -0.59 10.24 -26.76
N GLN A 133 -0.41 9.00 -26.27
CA GLN A 133 -0.15 7.84 -27.14
C GLN A 133 -1.26 7.61 -28.14
N ALA A 134 -2.53 7.70 -27.74
CA ALA A 134 -3.65 7.60 -28.67
C ALA A 134 -3.59 8.72 -29.73
N SER A 135 -3.28 9.95 -29.33
CA SER A 135 -3.15 11.08 -30.25
C SER A 135 -1.96 10.95 -31.20
N GLU A 136 -0.82 10.42 -30.75
CA GLU A 136 0.38 10.18 -31.57
C GLU A 136 0.18 8.99 -32.50
N TYR A 137 -0.55 7.96 -32.05
CA TYR A 137 -0.97 6.85 -32.88
C TYR A 137 -1.90 7.32 -34.01
N ILE A 138 -2.90 8.15 -33.70
CA ILE A 138 -3.80 8.78 -34.68
C ILE A 138 -3.01 9.66 -35.69
N LYS A 139 -1.99 10.39 -35.23
CA LYS A 139 -1.15 11.23 -36.09
C LYS A 139 -0.20 10.42 -36.99
N SER A 140 0.33 9.29 -36.51
CA SER A 140 1.29 8.46 -37.24
C SER A 140 0.63 7.49 -38.23
N HIS A 141 -0.59 7.06 -37.97
CA HIS A 141 -1.34 6.11 -38.81
C HIS A 141 -2.48 6.82 -39.56
N GLY A 142 -2.23 8.01 -40.11
CA GLY A 142 -3.23 8.79 -40.83
C GLY A 142 -4.06 7.94 -41.79
N GLY A 143 -5.34 7.75 -41.44
CA GLY A 143 -6.36 7.16 -42.31
C GLY A 143 -7.11 5.97 -41.71
N CYS A 144 -8.44 6.12 -41.63
CA CYS A 144 -9.47 5.07 -41.57
C CYS A 144 -10.16 4.74 -40.24
N ILE A 145 -10.30 5.70 -39.32
CA ILE A 145 -11.54 5.84 -38.53
C ILE A 145 -11.76 7.32 -38.21
N ASN A 146 -12.83 7.91 -38.76
CA ASN A 146 -13.33 9.22 -38.32
C ASN A 146 -13.96 9.05 -36.93
N PHE A 147 -13.15 8.83 -35.90
CA PHE A 147 -13.62 8.90 -34.53
C PHE A 147 -13.64 10.38 -34.13
N ALA A 148 -14.77 11.04 -34.36
CA ALA A 148 -15.07 12.32 -33.74
C ALA A 148 -15.66 12.02 -32.35
N PRO A 149 -14.91 12.20 -31.24
CA PRO A 149 -15.47 11.98 -29.92
C PRO A 149 -16.70 12.87 -29.73
N THR A 150 -17.83 12.25 -29.40
CA THR A 150 -19.08 12.92 -29.08
C THR A 150 -18.89 13.90 -27.92
N SER A 151 -19.74 14.92 -27.86
CA SER A 151 -19.74 15.94 -26.81
C SER A 151 -19.75 15.31 -25.39
N GLU A 152 -20.45 14.20 -25.21
CA GLU A 152 -20.44 13.43 -23.95
C GLU A 152 -19.10 12.77 -23.63
N MET A 153 -18.43 12.17 -24.62
CA MET A 153 -17.11 11.54 -24.41
C MET A 153 -16.05 12.60 -24.11
N ARG A 154 -16.14 13.78 -24.75
CA ARG A 154 -15.32 14.93 -24.41
C ARG A 154 -15.59 15.44 -22.99
N ALA A 155 -16.85 15.50 -22.56
CA ALA A 155 -17.21 15.92 -21.21
C ALA A 155 -16.80 14.91 -20.12
N LEU A 156 -16.83 13.61 -20.41
CA LEU A 156 -16.35 12.55 -19.50
C LEU A 156 -14.82 12.51 -19.39
N MET A 157 -14.10 12.86 -20.47
CA MET A 157 -12.64 12.85 -20.51
C MET A 157 -12.01 14.17 -20.07
N ALA A 158 -12.69 15.30 -20.27
CA ALA A 158 -12.29 16.58 -19.73
C ALA A 158 -12.82 16.69 -18.29
N ASN A 159 -11.97 16.37 -17.32
CA ASN A 159 -12.20 16.82 -15.95
C ASN A 159 -12.35 18.35 -16.00
N ALA A 160 -13.43 18.89 -15.43
CA ALA A 160 -14.02 20.22 -15.74
C ALA A 160 -13.12 21.48 -15.54
N ASN A 161 -11.81 21.32 -15.31
CA ASN A 161 -10.89 22.37 -14.90
C ASN A 161 -9.68 22.58 -15.84
N PHE A 162 -9.71 22.05 -17.06
CA PHE A 162 -8.52 22.04 -17.90
C PHE A 162 -8.74 22.29 -19.40
N GLN A 163 -8.11 23.33 -19.94
CA GLN A 163 -8.02 23.61 -21.38
C GLN A 163 -6.57 23.43 -21.83
N VAL A 164 -6.35 22.68 -22.93
CA VAL A 164 -5.04 22.53 -23.55
C VAL A 164 -4.74 23.81 -24.33
N SER A 165 -3.67 24.53 -23.97
CA SER A 165 -3.22 25.71 -24.72
C SER A 165 -2.31 25.27 -25.86
N GLU A 166 -2.52 25.80 -27.08
CA GLU A 166 -1.68 25.51 -28.24
C GLU A 166 -0.29 26.19 -28.21
N GLU A 167 -0.01 27.01 -27.19
CA GLU A 167 1.31 27.58 -26.99
C GLU A 167 2.29 26.52 -26.45
N ARG A 168 3.44 26.42 -27.12
CA ARG A 168 4.51 25.47 -26.81
C ARG A 168 5.49 26.12 -25.85
N ASP A 169 5.83 25.41 -24.78
CA ASP A 169 6.84 25.86 -23.83
C ASP A 169 8.25 25.82 -24.47
N PHE A 170 9.25 26.45 -23.84
CA PHE A 170 10.63 26.53 -24.34
C PHE A 170 11.28 25.15 -24.62
N ALA A 171 10.74 24.06 -24.05
CA ALA A 171 11.15 22.68 -24.29
C ALA A 171 10.36 21.95 -25.41
N GLY A 172 9.42 22.62 -26.09
CA GLY A 172 8.65 22.08 -27.21
C GLY A 172 7.44 21.22 -26.84
N THR A 173 7.11 21.09 -25.55
CA THR A 173 5.92 20.37 -25.06
C THR A 173 4.69 21.30 -25.10
N LEU A 174 3.52 20.75 -25.45
CA LEU A 174 2.24 21.46 -25.36
C LEU A 174 1.97 21.85 -23.90
N GLY A 175 1.86 23.15 -23.66
CA GLY A 175 1.55 23.70 -22.36
C GLY A 175 0.15 23.32 -21.91
N VAL A 176 0.03 23.03 -20.62
CA VAL A 176 -1.20 22.65 -19.94
C VAL A 176 -1.43 23.81 -18.97
N VAL A 177 -2.41 24.69 -19.27
CA VAL A 177 -2.82 25.82 -18.40
C VAL A 177 -4.08 25.51 -17.60
N GLN A 178 -3.98 25.57 -16.27
CA GLN A 178 -5.11 25.46 -15.36
C GLN A 178 -5.98 26.72 -15.47
N THR A 179 -7.21 26.61 -15.97
CA THR A 179 -8.17 27.71 -15.88
C THR A 179 -8.65 27.80 -14.43
N GLN A 180 -8.33 28.90 -13.75
CA GLN A 180 -8.99 29.24 -12.49
C GLN A 180 -10.49 29.44 -12.76
N GLY A 181 -11.28 28.40 -12.48
CA GLY A 181 -12.73 28.49 -12.34
C GLY A 181 -13.03 29.08 -10.96
N ILE A 182 -13.57 30.29 -10.97
CA ILE A 182 -14.08 30.98 -9.79
C ILE A 182 -15.47 30.39 -9.48
N TYR A 183 -15.66 30.02 -8.21
CA TYR A 183 -16.84 29.45 -7.52
C TYR A 183 -17.14 27.96 -7.73
#